data_AF-A0A843S416-F1
#
_entry.id   AF-A0A843S416-F1
#
_cell.length_a   1.000
_cell.length_b   1.000
_cell.length_c   1.000
_cell.angle_alpha   90.00
_cell.angle_beta   90.00
_cell.angle_gamma   90.00
#
_symmetry.space_group_name_H-M   'P 1'
#
loop_
_entity.id
_entity.type
_entity.pdbx_description
1 polymer ?
#
loop_
_entity_poly.entity_id
_entity_poly.type
_entity_poly.pdbx_seq_one_letter_code
_entity_poly.pdbx_strand_id
1 'polypeptide(L)'
;MLEMGRFVSAYSAHREWATRPPDECYDSVPALHAAATRMAAASYELSTTPTSVVPQNAHTLTLGLPDGNRASFSHWAFGQLCATVSAPAHYLRTLPAHVTAQALNHALALRARDRDPDNPSVLYLARSPRDDLLPEIRALTSSRYARLLNMTITGRVLEWLDRSPSWRLPSADGPDGRQIPSGAYLGDRDMFLFLVDEDRRIDDPSDPSGQGLARGFMLRNSEVGAASLTVDAFLHRYVCGNRLIVGFQHLVGLRLRHVGTRPESWADVLPTLIRSLQSDATQEQLLLSRASRREIGGTRDAVVSALVQQWFTRRQAADAYTLAERHETQTNPRSVWGLVQGVTRLAQQASHQDARYELDRLAAGLLRAAA
;
A
#
# COMPACT_ATOMS: atom_id res chain seq x y z
N MET A 1 4.23 16.49 -3.71
CA MET A 1 4.60 15.88 -5.01
C MET A 1 4.06 14.46 -5.04
N LEU A 2 3.26 14.13 -6.05
CA LEU A 2 2.68 12.79 -6.23
C LEU A 2 3.70 11.91 -6.95
N GLU A 3 4.00 10.74 -6.39
CA GLU A 3 4.93 9.78 -6.97
C GLU A 3 4.19 8.50 -7.38
N MET A 4 4.48 7.99 -8.57
CA MET A 4 4.06 6.66 -9.00
C MET A 4 5.12 5.64 -8.61
N GLY A 5 4.69 4.45 -8.18
CA GLY A 5 5.61 3.36 -7.85
C GLY A 5 4.90 2.17 -7.24
N ARG A 6 5.67 1.31 -6.59
CA ARG A 6 5.17 0.17 -5.82
C ARG A 6 5.55 0.36 -4.36
N PHE A 7 4.57 0.52 -3.49
CA PHE A 7 4.79 0.77 -2.05
C PHE A 7 4.30 -0.37 -1.17
N VAL A 8 3.64 -1.37 -1.77
CA VAL A 8 3.19 -2.59 -1.08
C VAL A 8 3.64 -3.88 -1.79
N SER A 9 3.45 -4.98 -1.08
CA SER A 9 3.79 -6.34 -1.51
C SER A 9 2.71 -7.31 -1.04
N ALA A 10 2.77 -8.55 -1.52
CA ALA A 10 1.92 -9.66 -1.07
C ALA A 10 1.96 -9.91 0.46
N TYR A 11 2.99 -9.40 1.14
CA TYR A 11 3.22 -9.56 2.58
C TYR A 11 2.84 -8.34 3.41
N SER A 12 2.45 -7.22 2.78
CA SER A 12 2.21 -5.97 3.49
C SER A 12 1.05 -6.10 4.48
N ALA A 13 -0.09 -6.65 4.05
CA ALA A 13 -1.23 -6.86 4.95
C ALA A 13 -0.96 -7.93 6.02
N HIS A 14 -0.21 -8.99 5.68
CA HIS A 14 0.20 -10.01 6.65
C HIS A 14 1.02 -9.43 7.80
N ARG A 15 1.98 -8.53 7.50
CA ARG A 15 2.78 -7.87 8.55
C ARG A 15 1.90 -7.10 9.53
N GLU A 16 0.97 -6.30 9.03
CA GLU A 16 0.02 -5.56 9.87
C GLU A 16 -0.82 -6.53 10.72
N TRP A 17 -1.40 -7.56 10.10
CA TRP A 17 -2.17 -8.59 10.81
C TRP A 17 -1.35 -9.29 11.92
N ALA A 18 -0.07 -9.57 11.67
CA ALA A 18 0.78 -10.30 12.61
C ALA A 18 1.30 -9.42 13.77
N THR A 19 1.45 -8.10 13.57
CA THR A 19 2.10 -7.22 14.54
C THR A 19 1.18 -6.24 15.25
N ARG A 20 -0.01 -5.97 14.71
CA ARG A 20 -0.93 -4.99 15.29
C ARG A 20 -1.57 -5.55 16.56
N PRO A 21 -1.53 -4.82 17.68
CA PRO A 21 -2.21 -5.24 18.89
C PRO A 21 -3.74 -5.10 18.73
N PRO A 22 -4.55 -5.77 19.58
CA PRO A 22 -6.00 -5.79 19.44
C PRO A 22 -6.67 -4.40 19.47
N ASP A 23 -6.13 -3.44 20.21
CA ASP A 23 -6.65 -2.07 20.33
C ASP A 23 -6.40 -1.22 19.07
N GLU A 24 -5.51 -1.65 18.19
CA GLU A 24 -5.28 -1.04 16.88
C GLU A 24 -6.07 -1.71 15.75
N CYS A 25 -6.82 -2.78 16.04
CA CYS A 25 -7.56 -3.57 15.05
C CYS A 25 -9.04 -3.19 15.00
N TYR A 26 -9.56 -2.92 13.80
CA TYR A 26 -10.97 -2.55 13.60
C TYR A 26 -11.66 -3.54 12.66
N ASP A 27 -12.89 -3.91 12.99
CA ASP A 27 -13.69 -4.90 12.27
C ASP A 27 -14.41 -4.33 11.03
N SER A 28 -14.37 -3.01 10.84
CA SER A 28 -15.09 -2.34 9.78
C SER A 28 -14.48 -0.95 9.49
N VAL A 29 -14.68 -0.46 8.26
CA VAL A 29 -14.24 0.90 7.88
C VAL A 29 -14.99 1.98 8.67
N PRO A 30 -16.30 1.84 8.98
CA PRO A 30 -16.98 2.76 9.90
C PRO A 30 -16.36 2.79 11.31
N ALA A 31 -15.98 1.64 11.89
CA ALA A 31 -15.33 1.60 13.19
C ALA A 31 -13.95 2.28 13.16
N LEU A 32 -13.16 2.03 12.11
CA LEU A 32 -11.89 2.71 11.86
C LEU A 32 -12.08 4.24 11.75
N HIS A 33 -13.07 4.69 10.98
CA HIS A 33 -13.39 6.11 10.81
C HIS A 33 -13.79 6.75 12.14
N ALA A 34 -14.67 6.10 12.92
CA ALA A 34 -15.08 6.59 14.23
C ALA A 34 -13.89 6.74 15.19
N ALA A 35 -12.94 5.80 15.16
CA ALA A 35 -11.71 5.90 15.95
C ALA A 35 -10.80 7.04 15.49
N ALA A 36 -10.59 7.18 14.17
CA ALA A 36 -9.82 8.28 13.61
C ALA A 36 -10.44 9.65 13.94
N THR A 37 -11.77 9.75 13.92
CA THR A 37 -12.50 10.98 14.28
C THR A 37 -12.36 11.30 15.77
N ARG A 38 -12.44 10.30 16.66
CA ARG A 38 -12.16 10.50 18.09
C ARG A 38 -10.71 10.96 18.33
N MET A 39 -9.75 10.34 17.66
CA MET A 39 -8.34 10.70 17.76
C MET A 39 -8.10 12.14 17.30
N ALA A 40 -8.71 12.55 16.18
CA ALA A 40 -8.63 13.92 15.69
C ALA A 40 -9.27 14.91 16.68
N ALA A 41 -10.48 14.64 17.17
CA ALA A 41 -11.21 15.51 18.10
C ALA A 41 -10.48 15.68 19.44
N ALA A 42 -9.79 14.64 19.92
CA ALA A 42 -9.00 14.69 21.15
C ALA A 42 -7.65 15.40 20.98
N SER A 43 -7.40 16.07 19.86
CA SER A 43 -6.05 16.48 19.50
C SER A 43 -5.97 17.89 18.92
N TYR A 44 -4.79 18.50 19.03
CA TYR A 44 -4.56 19.87 18.60
C TYR A 44 -3.09 20.10 18.22
N GLU A 45 -2.85 21.18 17.48
CA GLU A 45 -1.52 21.58 17.05
C GLU A 45 -1.06 22.82 17.79
N LEU A 46 0.24 22.89 18.07
CA LEU A 46 0.89 24.03 18.68
C LEU A 46 2.19 24.34 17.95
N SER A 47 2.22 25.48 17.27
CA SER A 47 3.46 26.02 16.69
C SER A 47 4.33 26.59 17.78
N THR A 48 5.51 26.03 17.98
CA THR A 48 6.45 26.47 19.01
C THR A 48 7.89 26.12 18.69
N THR A 49 8.82 26.75 19.40
CA THR A 49 10.22 26.35 19.46
C THR A 49 10.44 25.58 20.76
N PRO A 50 10.77 24.28 20.70
CA PRO A 50 11.17 23.53 21.88
C PRO A 50 12.40 24.19 22.51
N THR A 51 12.28 24.62 23.76
CA THR A 51 13.38 25.31 24.48
C THR A 51 13.80 24.59 25.76
N SER A 52 12.89 23.84 26.38
CA SER A 52 13.14 23.24 27.69
C SER A 52 12.53 21.85 27.80
N VAL A 53 13.40 20.86 27.97
CA VAL A 53 13.07 19.50 28.39
C VAL A 53 13.25 19.43 29.91
N VAL A 54 12.21 19.00 30.61
CA VAL A 54 12.15 18.99 32.08
C VAL A 54 11.93 17.56 32.59
N PRO A 55 12.75 17.05 33.52
CA PRO A 55 12.47 15.80 34.22
C PRO A 55 11.18 15.93 35.03
N GLN A 56 10.25 15.00 34.84
CA GLN A 56 9.07 14.88 35.69
C GLN A 56 9.34 13.96 36.88
N ASN A 57 10.15 12.92 36.69
CA ASN A 57 10.69 12.07 37.74
C ASN A 57 12.05 11.49 37.30
N ALA A 58 12.56 10.45 37.96
CA ALA A 58 13.85 9.85 37.64
C ALA A 58 13.94 9.25 36.22
N HIS A 59 12.80 8.95 35.59
CA HIS A 59 12.72 8.18 34.34
C HIS A 59 11.93 8.88 33.22
N THR A 60 11.04 9.83 33.54
CA THR A 60 10.19 10.47 32.54
C THR A 60 10.56 11.93 32.31
N LEU A 61 10.40 12.34 31.04
CA LEU A 61 10.69 13.68 30.54
C LEU A 61 9.42 14.33 30.03
N THR A 62 9.39 15.65 30.15
CA THR A 62 8.33 16.50 29.60
C THR A 62 8.95 17.64 28.80
N LEU A 63 8.17 18.23 27.90
CA LEU A 63 8.52 19.48 27.24
C LEU A 63 7.78 20.63 27.92
N GLY A 64 8.49 21.71 28.23
CA GLY A 64 7.86 22.98 28.61
C GLY A 64 7.18 23.63 27.41
N LEU A 65 5.93 24.05 27.59
CA LEU A 65 5.13 24.72 26.58
C LEU A 65 5.17 26.26 26.79
N PRO A 66 4.87 27.08 25.76
CA PRO A 66 4.92 28.55 25.85
C PRO A 66 3.96 29.16 26.87
N ASP A 67 2.87 28.48 27.20
CA ASP A 67 1.87 28.88 28.19
C ASP A 67 2.28 28.55 29.64
N GLY A 68 3.49 28.01 29.83
CA GLY A 68 4.00 27.58 31.14
C GLY A 68 3.58 26.16 31.53
N ASN A 69 2.70 25.51 30.76
CA ASN A 69 2.32 24.11 30.98
C ASN A 69 3.41 23.16 30.51
N ARG A 70 3.17 21.86 30.70
CA ARG A 70 4.07 20.79 30.27
C ARG A 70 3.31 19.76 29.45
N ALA A 71 4.02 19.07 28.57
CA ALA A 71 3.49 17.92 27.84
C ALA A 71 4.44 16.73 27.94
N SER A 72 3.89 15.52 28.07
CA SER A 72 4.65 14.28 28.09
C SER A 72 5.06 13.89 26.67
N PHE A 73 6.16 13.17 26.51
CA PHE A 73 6.57 12.65 25.20
C PHE A 73 5.99 11.26 24.95
N SER A 74 5.45 11.04 23.76
CA SER A 74 5.39 9.68 23.21
C SER A 74 6.81 9.21 22.87
N HIS A 75 7.00 7.89 22.76
CA HIS A 75 8.28 7.32 22.33
C HIS A 75 8.74 7.86 20.97
N TRP A 76 7.78 8.11 20.07
CA TRP A 76 8.01 8.63 18.72
C TRP A 76 8.42 10.10 18.74
N ALA A 77 7.67 10.96 19.44
CA ALA A 77 7.95 12.39 19.53
C ALA A 77 9.31 12.67 20.19
N PHE A 78 9.70 11.87 21.20
CA PHE A 78 11.05 11.95 21.78
C PHE A 78 12.13 11.68 20.72
N GLY A 79 11.92 10.68 19.86
CA GLY A 79 12.82 10.38 18.75
C GLY A 79 12.91 11.53 17.75
N GLN A 80 11.78 12.17 17.43
CA GLN A 80 11.73 13.34 16.54
C GLN A 80 12.43 14.57 17.12
N LEU A 81 12.29 14.81 18.44
CA LEU A 81 13.04 15.84 19.14
C LEU A 81 14.55 15.58 19.04
N CYS A 82 14.98 14.33 19.25
CA CYS A 82 16.39 13.95 19.15
C CYS A 82 16.93 13.99 17.71
N ALA A 83 16.09 13.81 16.68
CA ALA A 83 16.50 13.91 15.28
C ALA A 83 16.60 15.38 14.80
N THR A 84 15.68 16.23 15.25
CA THR A 84 15.98 17.67 15.47
C THR A 84 17.20 17.74 16.40
N VAL A 85 18.01 18.76 16.61
CA VAL A 85 19.23 18.69 17.48
C VAL A 85 20.30 17.59 17.25
N SER A 86 20.11 16.58 16.40
CA SER A 86 21.10 15.53 16.07
C SER A 86 21.63 14.71 17.26
N ALA A 87 20.76 14.40 18.24
CA ALA A 87 21.08 13.61 19.42
C ALA A 87 20.74 12.10 19.26
N PRO A 88 21.52 11.18 19.85
CA PRO A 88 21.30 9.74 19.73
C PRO A 88 20.16 9.24 20.65
N ALA A 89 18.94 9.18 20.11
CA ALA A 89 17.74 8.84 20.88
C ALA A 89 17.83 7.50 21.64
N HIS A 90 18.43 6.47 21.05
CA HIS A 90 18.57 5.15 21.71
C HIS A 90 19.42 5.25 22.98
N TYR A 91 20.58 5.90 22.90
CA TYR A 91 21.46 6.11 24.04
C TYR A 91 20.78 6.96 25.13
N LEU A 92 20.16 8.07 24.74
CA LEU A 92 19.48 8.98 25.68
C LEU A 92 18.32 8.34 26.44
N ARG A 93 17.67 7.31 25.87
CA ARG A 93 16.63 6.53 26.58
C ARG A 93 17.19 5.64 27.69
N THR A 94 18.48 5.33 27.68
CA THR A 94 19.13 4.50 28.72
C THR A 94 19.59 5.30 29.94
N LEU A 95 19.64 6.63 29.82
CA LEU A 95 20.13 7.52 30.87
C LEU A 95 19.00 7.95 31.80
N PRO A 96 19.32 8.31 33.07
CA PRO A 96 18.37 8.95 33.96
C PRO A 96 17.83 10.27 33.36
N ALA A 97 16.56 10.57 33.65
CA ALA A 97 15.87 11.72 33.06
C ALA A 97 16.62 13.05 33.23
N HIS A 98 17.26 13.27 34.38
CA HIS A 98 18.02 14.51 34.62
C HIS A 98 19.23 14.67 33.67
N VAL A 99 19.97 13.59 33.38
CA VAL A 99 21.10 13.61 32.45
C VAL A 99 20.61 13.85 31.03
N THR A 100 19.56 13.14 30.63
CA THR A 100 18.96 13.29 29.30
C THR A 100 18.42 14.71 29.07
N ALA A 101 17.75 15.29 30.08
CA ALA A 101 17.26 16.66 30.00
C ALA A 101 18.40 17.67 29.83
N GLN A 102 19.49 17.55 30.60
CA GLN A 102 20.66 18.43 30.46
C GLN A 102 21.27 18.34 29.05
N ALA A 103 21.47 17.13 28.53
CA ALA A 103 22.01 16.92 27.19
C ALA A 103 21.11 17.53 26.10
N LEU A 104 19.80 17.28 26.17
CA LEU A 104 18.84 17.83 25.20
C LEU A 104 18.73 19.36 25.29
N ASN A 105 18.71 19.93 26.49
CA ASN A 105 18.66 21.38 26.68
C ASN A 105 19.93 22.06 26.14
N HIS A 106 21.10 21.46 26.33
CA HIS A 106 22.33 21.96 25.72
C HIS A 106 22.24 21.95 24.19
N ALA A 107 21.78 20.84 23.60
CA ALA A 107 21.65 20.71 22.15
C ALA A 107 20.58 21.65 21.56
N LEU A 108 19.46 21.87 22.27
CA LEU A 108 18.43 22.84 21.90
C LEU A 108 18.98 24.28 21.94
N ALA A 109 19.77 24.63 22.95
CA ALA A 109 20.40 25.95 23.06
C ALA A 109 21.40 26.22 21.93
N LEU A 110 22.15 25.20 21.50
CA LEU A 110 23.02 25.31 20.32
C LEU A 110 22.18 25.50 19.06
N ARG A 111 21.16 24.67 18.85
CA ARG A 111 20.31 24.76 17.66
C ARG A 111 19.52 26.06 17.58
N ALA A 112 19.16 26.66 18.71
CA ALA A 112 18.47 27.96 18.75
C ALA A 112 19.30 29.10 18.14
N ARG A 113 20.65 28.99 18.12
CA ARG A 113 21.54 30.01 17.53
C ARG A 113 21.48 30.04 16.01
N ASP A 114 21.30 28.87 15.39
CA ASP A 114 21.31 28.69 13.94
C ASP A 114 19.88 28.53 13.36
N ARG A 115 18.86 28.71 14.20
CA ARG A 115 17.47 28.46 13.82
C ARG A 115 16.88 29.66 13.09
N ASP A 116 16.25 29.38 11.95
CA ASP A 116 15.36 30.29 11.25
C ASP A 116 14.09 30.58 12.11
N PRO A 117 13.89 31.82 12.61
CA PRO A 117 12.73 32.19 13.41
C PRO A 117 11.41 32.03 12.67
N ASP A 118 11.43 32.12 11.33
CA ASP A 118 10.24 32.03 10.49
C ASP A 118 9.79 30.58 10.23
N ASN A 119 10.50 29.60 10.81
CA ASN A 119 10.21 28.18 10.65
C ASN A 119 10.11 27.45 12.02
N PRO A 120 9.02 27.69 12.78
CA PRO A 120 8.78 26.99 14.04
C PRO A 120 8.50 25.50 13.83
N SER A 121 8.65 24.74 14.92
CA SER A 121 8.23 23.35 14.96
C SER A 121 6.73 23.32 15.22
N VAL A 122 6.06 22.29 14.72
CA VAL A 122 4.66 22.05 15.02
C VAL A 122 4.61 20.83 15.93
N LEU A 123 4.10 21.03 17.14
CA LEU A 123 3.79 19.94 18.04
C LEU A 123 2.38 19.44 17.74
N TYR A 124 2.25 18.13 17.60
CA TYR A 124 0.95 17.48 17.61
C TYR A 124 0.70 16.89 18.99
N LEU A 125 -0.34 17.38 19.67
CA LEU A 125 -0.68 16.97 21.02
C LEU A 125 -2.02 16.23 21.06
N ALA A 126 -2.06 15.16 21.85
CA ALA A 126 -3.28 14.50 22.27
C ALA A 126 -3.63 14.97 23.69
N ARG A 127 -4.88 15.39 23.89
CA ARG A 127 -5.42 15.70 25.21
C ARG A 127 -5.44 14.42 26.04
N SER A 128 -5.11 14.54 27.31
CA SER A 128 -5.32 13.45 28.23
C SER A 128 -6.83 13.24 28.46
N PRO A 129 -7.30 11.99 28.60
CA PRO A 129 -8.69 11.71 28.99
C PRO A 129 -9.03 12.14 30.43
N ARG A 130 -8.04 12.52 31.23
CA ARG A 130 -8.23 13.10 32.57
C ARG A 130 -7.52 14.44 32.67
N ASP A 131 -8.19 15.42 33.26
CA ASP A 131 -7.71 16.81 33.38
C ASP A 131 -6.47 16.95 34.27
N ASP A 132 -6.19 15.98 35.13
CA ASP A 132 -5.03 15.95 36.04
C ASP A 132 -3.73 15.46 35.37
N LEU A 133 -3.82 14.96 34.14
CA LEU A 133 -2.71 14.39 33.41
C LEU A 133 -2.25 15.33 32.29
N LEU A 134 -0.94 15.37 32.07
CA LEU A 134 -0.34 16.20 31.01
C LEU A 134 -0.82 15.74 29.63
N PRO A 135 -1.06 16.66 28.68
CA PRO A 135 -1.22 16.30 27.28
C PRO A 135 0.03 15.59 26.77
N GLU A 136 -0.15 14.69 25.81
CA GLU A 136 0.95 13.91 25.23
C GLU A 136 1.32 14.46 23.86
N ILE A 137 2.61 14.70 23.65
CA ILE A 137 3.18 15.02 22.35
C ILE A 137 3.26 13.73 21.54
N ARG A 138 2.42 13.61 20.53
CA ARG A 138 2.40 12.50 19.58
C ARG A 138 3.39 12.71 18.44
N ALA A 139 3.63 13.97 18.04
CA ALA A 139 4.62 14.32 17.03
C ALA A 139 5.29 15.67 17.28
N LEU A 140 6.50 15.80 16.76
CA LEU A 140 7.23 17.05 16.59
C LEU A 140 7.71 17.12 15.14
N THR A 141 7.10 17.99 14.35
CA THR A 141 7.39 18.16 12.92
C THR A 141 7.82 19.59 12.60
N SER A 142 8.27 19.84 11.37
CA SER A 142 8.50 21.20 10.87
C SER A 142 7.19 21.82 10.38
N SER A 143 7.09 23.15 10.34
CA SER A 143 5.97 23.87 9.69
C SER A 143 5.69 23.44 8.23
N ARG A 144 6.69 22.87 7.54
CA ARG A 144 6.54 22.34 6.18
C ARG A 144 5.76 21.01 6.09
N TYR A 145 5.56 20.32 7.23
CA TYR A 145 4.86 19.04 7.27
C TYR A 145 3.36 19.28 7.07
N ALA A 146 2.86 18.91 5.89
CA ALA A 146 1.45 19.01 5.55
C ALA A 146 0.72 17.78 6.08
N ARG A 147 0.18 17.91 7.30
CA ARG A 147 -0.51 16.82 7.96
C ARG A 147 -1.85 16.53 7.28
N LEU A 148 -2.14 15.24 7.09
CA LEU A 148 -3.42 14.76 6.60
C LEU A 148 -4.02 13.82 7.64
N LEU A 149 -5.18 14.20 8.16
CA LEU A 149 -5.88 13.42 9.17
C LEU A 149 -6.45 12.12 8.59
N ASN A 150 -6.27 11.03 9.31
CA ASN A 150 -6.84 9.71 9.02
C ASN A 150 -8.36 9.78 8.93
N MET A 151 -9.02 10.64 9.72
CA MET A 151 -10.48 10.85 9.62
C MET A 151 -10.90 11.39 8.25
N THR A 152 -10.10 12.27 7.64
CA THR A 152 -10.37 12.81 6.31
C THR A 152 -10.25 11.71 5.26
N ILE A 153 -9.22 10.88 5.36
CA ILE A 153 -9.01 9.77 4.42
C ILE A 153 -10.11 8.72 4.55
N THR A 154 -10.39 8.27 5.76
CA THR A 154 -11.41 7.24 6.03
C THR A 154 -12.82 7.72 5.68
N GLY A 155 -13.13 9.00 5.89
CA GLY A 155 -14.39 9.59 5.43
C GLY A 155 -14.55 9.49 3.90
N ARG A 156 -13.49 9.76 3.14
CA ARG A 156 -13.51 9.58 1.67
C ARG A 156 -13.66 8.13 1.25
N VAL A 157 -13.05 7.20 1.99
CA VAL A 157 -13.24 5.77 1.73
C VAL A 157 -14.71 5.38 1.97
N LEU A 158 -15.35 5.88 3.03
CA LEU A 158 -16.77 5.62 3.30
C LEU A 158 -17.67 6.15 2.17
N GLU A 159 -17.51 7.42 1.76
CA GLU A 159 -18.24 8.01 0.64
C GLU A 159 -18.11 7.22 -0.68
N TRP A 160 -16.98 6.51 -0.83
CA TRP A 160 -16.76 5.66 -1.99
C TRP A 160 -17.35 4.26 -1.81
N LEU A 161 -17.26 3.66 -0.61
CA LEU A 161 -17.86 2.37 -0.27
C LEU A 161 -19.39 2.39 -0.45
N ASP A 162 -20.05 3.51 -0.13
CA ASP A 162 -21.49 3.71 -0.36
C ASP A 162 -21.87 3.54 -1.84
N ARG A 163 -20.95 3.82 -2.76
CA ARG A 163 -21.13 3.66 -4.22
C ARG A 163 -20.53 2.35 -4.75
N SER A 164 -19.85 1.57 -3.91
CA SER A 164 -19.08 0.39 -4.28
C SER A 164 -19.28 -0.75 -3.27
N PRO A 165 -20.52 -1.25 -3.09
CA PRO A 165 -20.88 -2.13 -1.98
C PRO A 165 -20.21 -3.52 -1.99
N SER A 166 -19.63 -3.94 -3.12
CA SER A 166 -18.89 -5.21 -3.21
C SER A 166 -17.54 -5.17 -2.47
N TRP A 167 -17.02 -3.97 -2.21
CA TRP A 167 -15.75 -3.80 -1.55
C TRP A 167 -15.88 -3.95 -0.04
N ARG A 168 -15.00 -4.75 0.55
CA ARG A 168 -15.04 -5.09 1.98
C ARG A 168 -13.65 -5.35 2.53
N LEU A 169 -13.54 -5.37 3.86
CA LEU A 169 -12.37 -5.93 4.51
C LEU A 169 -12.30 -7.43 4.17
N PRO A 170 -11.12 -7.97 3.85
CA PRO A 170 -10.99 -9.41 3.72
C PRO A 170 -11.31 -10.04 5.07
N SER A 171 -11.95 -11.21 5.04
CA SER A 171 -12.39 -11.92 6.22
C SER A 171 -11.76 -13.31 6.28
N ALA A 172 -11.78 -13.94 7.45
CA ALA A 172 -11.32 -15.30 7.66
C ALA A 172 -12.34 -16.03 8.53
N ASP A 173 -12.44 -17.35 8.38
CA ASP A 173 -13.34 -18.15 9.21
C ASP A 173 -12.87 -18.14 10.67
N GLY A 174 -13.75 -17.66 11.55
CA GLY A 174 -13.59 -17.76 12.98
C GLY A 174 -13.84 -19.18 13.50
N PRO A 175 -13.45 -19.48 14.75
CA PRO A 175 -13.66 -20.81 15.35
C PRO A 175 -15.13 -21.26 15.40
N ASP A 176 -16.05 -20.29 15.40
CA ASP A 176 -17.50 -20.46 15.42
C ASP A 176 -18.14 -20.41 14.02
N GLY A 177 -17.33 -20.35 12.95
CA GLY A 177 -17.78 -20.19 11.57
C GLY A 177 -18.19 -18.76 11.22
N ARG A 178 -18.06 -17.78 12.14
CA ARG A 178 -18.31 -16.38 11.85
C ARG A 178 -17.15 -15.79 11.05
N GLN A 179 -17.44 -14.97 10.04
CA GLN A 179 -16.40 -14.21 9.36
C GLN A 179 -15.77 -13.17 10.29
N ILE A 180 -14.45 -13.22 10.43
CA ILE A 180 -13.64 -12.25 11.17
C ILE A 180 -12.97 -11.32 10.15
N PRO A 181 -13.51 -10.10 9.95
CA PRO A 181 -12.89 -9.12 9.08
C PRO A 181 -11.56 -8.65 9.66
N SER A 182 -10.55 -8.48 8.82
CA SER A 182 -9.31 -7.81 9.22
C SER A 182 -8.67 -7.12 8.02
N GLY A 183 -8.01 -6.00 8.28
CA GLY A 183 -7.47 -5.14 7.22
C GLY A 183 -7.58 -3.65 7.54
N ALA A 184 -8.33 -3.27 8.57
CA ALA A 184 -8.40 -1.92 9.07
C ALA A 184 -7.59 -1.80 10.38
N TYR A 185 -6.53 -0.99 10.36
CA TYR A 185 -5.66 -0.76 11.50
C TYR A 185 -5.39 0.73 11.70
N LEU A 186 -5.41 1.17 12.94
CA LEU A 186 -5.05 2.55 13.33
C LEU A 186 -4.34 2.51 14.68
N GLY A 187 -3.06 2.87 14.66
CA GLY A 187 -2.23 3.04 15.84
C GLY A 187 -1.90 4.50 16.13
N ASP A 188 -1.03 4.71 17.10
CA ASP A 188 -0.55 6.05 17.48
C ASP A 188 0.29 6.73 16.39
N ARG A 189 0.92 5.94 15.51
CA ARG A 189 1.87 6.40 14.49
C ARG A 189 1.32 6.39 13.08
N ASP A 190 0.49 5.43 12.74
CA ASP A 190 0.05 5.21 11.37
C ASP A 190 -1.29 4.48 11.29
N MET A 191 -1.87 4.54 10.10
CA MET A 191 -3.08 3.84 9.71
C MET A 191 -2.77 2.96 8.50
N PHE A 192 -3.36 1.76 8.48
CA PHE A 192 -3.35 0.86 7.34
C PHE A 192 -4.77 0.39 7.04
N LEU A 193 -5.16 0.41 5.76
CA LEU A 193 -6.43 -0.11 5.30
C LEU A 193 -6.22 -1.05 4.11
N PHE A 194 -6.81 -2.24 4.15
CA PHE A 194 -6.82 -3.22 3.07
C PHE A 194 -8.25 -3.61 2.75
N LEU A 195 -8.65 -3.36 1.51
CA LEU A 195 -9.97 -3.68 0.98
C LEU A 195 -9.84 -4.56 -0.26
N VAL A 196 -10.80 -5.45 -0.43
CA VAL A 196 -10.92 -6.38 -1.57
C VAL A 196 -12.31 -6.33 -2.17
N ASP A 197 -12.39 -6.62 -3.46
CA ASP A 197 -13.61 -6.91 -4.20
C ASP A 197 -13.47 -8.30 -4.81
N GLU A 198 -14.01 -9.28 -4.11
CA GLU A 198 -13.96 -10.69 -4.51
C GLU A 198 -15.25 -11.15 -5.21
N ASP A 199 -16.28 -10.31 -5.23
CA ASP A 199 -17.58 -10.63 -5.86
C ASP A 199 -17.54 -10.32 -7.36
N ARG A 200 -16.74 -9.33 -7.76
CA ARG A 200 -16.52 -8.97 -9.16
C ARG A 200 -15.13 -9.40 -9.60
N ARG A 201 -14.94 -10.71 -9.73
CA ARG A 201 -13.68 -11.29 -10.25
C ARG A 201 -13.59 -11.10 -11.76
N ILE A 202 -12.37 -10.83 -12.23
CA ILE A 202 -12.02 -10.91 -13.65
C ILE A 202 -11.80 -12.39 -13.94
N ASP A 203 -12.70 -12.99 -14.71
CA ASP A 203 -12.48 -14.31 -15.30
C ASP A 203 -11.13 -14.33 -16.03
N ASP A 204 -10.31 -15.32 -15.68
CA ASP A 204 -9.03 -15.59 -16.31
C ASP A 204 -9.20 -16.95 -16.99
N PRO A 205 -9.56 -16.99 -18.28
CA PRO A 205 -9.81 -18.26 -18.97
C PRO A 205 -8.54 -19.08 -19.20
N SER A 206 -7.38 -18.55 -18.79
CA SER A 206 -6.12 -19.30 -18.72
C SER A 206 -5.84 -19.88 -17.33
N ASP A 207 -6.62 -19.51 -16.31
CA ASP A 207 -6.51 -20.03 -14.95
C ASP A 207 -7.34 -21.30 -14.78
N PRO A 208 -6.70 -22.47 -14.65
CA PRO A 208 -7.39 -23.74 -14.52
C PRO A 208 -8.04 -23.93 -13.15
N SER A 209 -7.69 -23.11 -12.15
CA SER A 209 -8.42 -23.11 -10.88
C SER A 209 -9.81 -22.49 -11.01
N GLY A 210 -10.06 -21.73 -12.08
CA GLY A 210 -11.30 -20.99 -12.31
C GLY A 210 -11.57 -19.89 -11.28
N GLN A 211 -10.58 -19.55 -10.44
CA GLN A 211 -10.75 -18.54 -9.39
C GLN A 211 -10.77 -17.12 -9.96
N GLY A 212 -10.17 -16.90 -11.13
CA GLY A 212 -10.02 -15.58 -11.73
C GLY A 212 -9.21 -14.63 -10.84
N LEU A 213 -9.28 -13.35 -11.15
CA LEU A 213 -8.55 -12.28 -10.46
C LEU A 213 -9.52 -11.33 -9.76
N ALA A 214 -9.48 -11.32 -8.43
CA ALA A 214 -10.14 -10.32 -7.60
C ALA A 214 -9.29 -9.04 -7.54
N ARG A 215 -9.95 -7.93 -7.18
CA ARG A 215 -9.31 -6.61 -7.07
C ARG A 215 -9.06 -6.30 -5.61
N GLY A 216 -7.93 -5.67 -5.32
CA GLY A 216 -7.63 -5.19 -3.97
C GLY A 216 -6.90 -3.86 -4.01
N PHE A 217 -6.99 -3.12 -2.90
CA PHE A 217 -6.08 -2.01 -2.65
C PHE A 217 -5.66 -1.93 -1.19
N MET A 218 -4.48 -1.37 -0.98
CA MET A 218 -3.93 -1.05 0.33
C MET A 218 -3.70 0.44 0.42
N LEU A 219 -4.06 1.03 1.55
CA LEU A 219 -3.85 2.43 1.89
C LEU A 219 -3.02 2.51 3.17
N ARG A 220 -2.02 3.39 3.21
CA ARG A 220 -1.26 3.73 4.44
C ARG A 220 -1.21 5.22 4.62
N ASN A 221 -1.21 5.69 5.86
CA ASN A 221 -1.02 7.11 6.18
C ASN A 221 -0.37 7.27 7.55
N SER A 222 0.33 8.39 7.77
CA SER A 222 0.76 8.79 9.11
C SER A 222 0.48 10.26 9.35
N GLU A 223 -0.20 10.52 10.45
CA GLU A 223 -0.42 11.88 10.93
C GLU A 223 0.83 12.49 11.60
N VAL A 224 1.78 11.64 12.00
CA VAL A 224 2.92 12.01 12.86
C VAL A 224 4.28 11.88 12.17
N GLY A 225 4.29 11.62 10.86
CA GLY A 225 5.51 11.52 10.06
C GLY A 225 6.22 10.16 10.10
N ALA A 226 5.54 9.09 10.49
CA ALA A 226 6.06 7.73 10.48
C ALA A 226 5.97 7.06 9.09
N ALA A 227 5.07 7.55 8.24
CA ALA A 227 4.84 7.05 6.89
C ALA A 227 4.36 8.19 5.97
N SER A 228 4.46 7.99 4.66
CA SER A 228 3.74 8.81 3.69
C SER A 228 2.35 8.24 3.44
N LEU A 229 1.44 9.05 2.90
CA LEU A 229 0.21 8.56 2.34
C LEU A 229 0.50 7.74 1.08
N THR A 230 0.10 6.48 1.06
CA THR A 230 0.20 5.61 -0.11
C THR A 230 -1.11 4.93 -0.40
N VAL A 231 -1.44 4.75 -1.69
CA VAL A 231 -2.52 3.88 -2.15
C VAL A 231 -1.98 2.99 -3.26
N ASP A 232 -2.06 1.69 -3.08
CA ASP A 232 -1.61 0.70 -4.06
C ASP A 232 -2.75 -0.22 -4.41
N ALA A 233 -2.99 -0.37 -5.71
CA ALA A 233 -3.98 -1.26 -6.25
C ALA A 233 -3.34 -2.46 -6.94
N PHE A 234 -4.02 -3.60 -6.86
CA PHE A 234 -3.49 -4.87 -7.34
C PHE A 234 -4.62 -5.84 -7.69
N LEU A 235 -4.27 -6.87 -8.46
CA LEU A 235 -5.07 -8.06 -8.64
C LEU A 235 -4.54 -9.19 -7.75
N HIS A 236 -5.41 -10.11 -7.36
CA HIS A 236 -5.04 -11.31 -6.62
C HIS A 236 -5.98 -12.47 -6.95
N ARG A 237 -5.54 -13.71 -6.69
CA ARG A 237 -6.40 -14.88 -6.79
C ARG A 237 -7.14 -15.13 -5.47
N TYR A 238 -6.42 -15.03 -4.35
CA TYR A 238 -6.94 -15.37 -3.03
C TYR A 238 -6.21 -14.64 -1.90
N VAL A 239 -6.92 -14.36 -0.80
CA VAL A 239 -6.35 -13.82 0.45
C VAL A 239 -6.49 -14.88 1.54
N CYS A 240 -5.37 -15.33 2.08
CA CYS A 240 -5.37 -16.29 3.18
C CYS A 240 -5.84 -15.64 4.49
N GLY A 241 -6.30 -16.44 5.46
CA GLY A 241 -6.75 -15.94 6.76
C GLY A 241 -5.70 -15.13 7.53
N ASN A 242 -4.41 -15.40 7.29
CA ASN A 242 -3.28 -14.62 7.82
C ASN A 242 -2.93 -13.37 6.98
N ARG A 243 -3.77 -13.00 6.01
CA ARG A 243 -3.62 -11.85 5.09
C ARG A 243 -2.43 -11.91 4.14
N LEU A 244 -1.86 -13.09 3.90
CA LEU A 244 -1.00 -13.33 2.74
C LEU A 244 -1.83 -13.34 1.46
N ILE A 245 -1.29 -12.71 0.40
CA ILE A 245 -1.99 -12.57 -0.87
C ILE A 245 -1.37 -13.47 -1.93
N VAL A 246 -2.17 -14.43 -2.41
CA VAL A 246 -1.77 -15.38 -3.45
C VAL A 246 -2.11 -14.80 -4.83
N GLY A 247 -1.17 -14.93 -5.76
CA GLY A 247 -1.31 -14.38 -7.12
C GLY A 247 -1.29 -12.85 -7.15
N PHE A 248 -0.59 -12.21 -6.22
CA PHE A 248 -0.48 -10.75 -6.13
C PHE A 248 0.17 -10.16 -7.39
N GLN A 249 -0.60 -9.35 -8.12
CA GLN A 249 -0.15 -8.60 -9.29
C GLN A 249 -0.36 -7.10 -9.03
N HIS A 250 0.72 -6.38 -8.77
CA HIS A 250 0.66 -4.94 -8.57
C HIS A 250 0.28 -4.25 -9.88
N LEU A 251 -0.73 -3.36 -9.83
CA LEU A 251 -1.16 -2.58 -10.98
C LEU A 251 -0.55 -1.17 -10.95
N VAL A 252 -0.79 -0.46 -9.84
CA VAL A 252 -0.41 0.94 -9.70
C VAL A 252 -0.31 1.30 -8.23
N GLY A 253 0.66 2.14 -7.89
CA GLY A 253 0.81 2.71 -6.56
C GLY A 253 1.08 4.19 -6.65
N LEU A 254 0.43 4.94 -5.76
CA LEU A 254 0.54 6.39 -5.64
C LEU A 254 1.01 6.75 -4.25
N ARG A 255 1.99 7.64 -4.15
CA ARG A 255 2.49 8.19 -2.89
C ARG A 255 2.37 9.70 -2.88
N LEU A 256 1.80 10.22 -1.81
CA LEU A 256 1.81 11.64 -1.50
C LEU A 256 2.70 11.88 -0.28
N ARG A 257 3.79 12.64 -0.48
CA ARG A 257 4.62 13.12 0.63
C ARG A 257 3.87 14.21 1.40
N HIS A 258 3.96 14.18 2.73
CA HIS A 258 3.42 15.20 3.64
C HIS A 258 4.26 16.49 3.65
N VAL A 259 4.55 17.07 2.48
CA VAL A 259 5.35 18.29 2.34
C VAL A 259 4.70 19.23 1.34
N GLY A 260 4.46 20.47 1.76
CA GLY A 260 3.87 21.51 0.92
C GLY A 260 2.37 21.28 0.65
N THR A 261 1.59 22.34 0.69
CA THR A 261 0.12 22.33 0.56
C THR A 261 -0.31 21.77 -0.80
N ARG A 262 -1.16 20.73 -0.77
CA ARG A 262 -2.47 20.60 -1.48
C ARG A 262 -3.13 19.26 -1.12
N PRO A 263 -3.62 19.02 0.11
CA PRO A 263 -4.43 17.85 0.43
C PRO A 263 -5.66 17.70 -0.49
N GLU A 264 -6.16 18.82 -1.06
CA GLU A 264 -7.16 18.84 -2.12
C GLU A 264 -6.76 18.04 -3.38
N SER A 265 -5.46 17.90 -3.69
CA SER A 265 -5.00 17.07 -4.83
C SER A 265 -5.23 15.57 -4.61
N TRP A 266 -5.39 15.12 -3.36
CA TRP A 266 -5.70 13.72 -3.08
C TRP A 266 -7.20 13.42 -3.21
N ALA A 267 -8.06 14.42 -2.99
CA ALA A 267 -9.52 14.25 -3.03
C ALA A 267 -9.99 13.62 -4.36
N ASP A 268 -9.30 13.92 -5.46
CA ASP A 268 -9.59 13.36 -6.78
C ASP A 268 -8.86 12.04 -7.07
N VAL A 269 -7.73 11.78 -6.39
CA VAL A 269 -6.84 10.65 -6.67
C VAL A 269 -7.47 9.32 -6.27
N LEU A 270 -8.03 9.20 -5.06
CA LEU A 270 -8.60 7.93 -4.62
C LEU A 270 -9.83 7.52 -5.47
N PRO A 271 -10.81 8.40 -5.73
CA PRO A 271 -11.93 8.06 -6.61
C PRO A 271 -11.49 7.72 -8.04
N THR A 272 -10.45 8.39 -8.57
CA THR A 272 -9.94 8.13 -9.92
C THR A 272 -9.22 6.79 -10.00
N LEU A 273 -8.32 6.51 -9.05
CA LEU A 273 -7.60 5.24 -8.96
C LEU A 273 -8.58 4.08 -8.85
N ILE A 274 -9.57 4.19 -7.95
CA ILE A 274 -10.51 3.10 -7.74
C ILE A 274 -11.50 2.97 -8.90
N ARG A 275 -11.93 4.07 -9.54
CA ARG A 275 -12.71 3.99 -10.79
C ARG A 275 -11.94 3.26 -11.89
N SER A 276 -10.64 3.49 -12.00
CA SER A 276 -9.79 2.73 -12.92
C SER A 276 -9.76 1.25 -12.57
N LEU A 277 -9.84 0.85 -11.30
CA LEU A 277 -9.94 -0.57 -10.92
C LEU A 277 -11.29 -1.18 -11.30
N GLN A 278 -12.34 -0.37 -11.32
CA GLN A 278 -13.67 -0.80 -11.74
C GLN A 278 -13.85 -0.80 -13.26
N SER A 279 -12.80 -0.53 -14.05
CA SER A 279 -12.90 -0.61 -15.51
C SER A 279 -13.33 -2.02 -15.93
N ASP A 280 -14.22 -2.05 -16.92
CA ASP A 280 -14.70 -3.29 -17.51
C ASP A 280 -13.54 -4.00 -18.22
N ALA A 281 -13.43 -5.31 -18.00
CA ALA A 281 -12.45 -6.20 -18.65
C ALA A 281 -13.12 -7.14 -19.66
N THR A 282 -14.42 -6.95 -19.95
CA THR A 282 -15.23 -7.85 -20.77
C THR A 282 -14.62 -8.07 -22.16
N GLN A 283 -14.05 -7.03 -22.79
CA GLN A 283 -13.44 -7.18 -24.12
C GLN A 283 -12.19 -8.07 -24.08
N GLU A 284 -11.31 -7.86 -23.10
CA GLU A 284 -10.11 -8.66 -22.87
C GLU A 284 -10.48 -10.11 -22.52
N GLN A 285 -11.50 -10.30 -21.69
CA GLN A 285 -12.01 -11.64 -21.34
C GLN A 285 -12.56 -12.37 -22.55
N LEU A 286 -13.34 -11.70 -23.40
CA LEU A 286 -13.86 -12.27 -24.64
C LEU A 286 -12.74 -12.64 -25.61
N LEU A 287 -11.74 -11.78 -25.76
CA LEU A 287 -10.54 -12.04 -26.56
C LEU A 287 -9.80 -13.29 -26.06
N LEU A 288 -9.51 -13.36 -24.76
CA LEU A 288 -8.80 -14.49 -24.16
C LEU A 288 -9.62 -15.78 -24.27
N SER A 289 -10.93 -15.72 -24.04
CA SER A 289 -11.81 -16.88 -24.18
C SER A 289 -11.84 -17.41 -25.61
N ARG A 290 -11.94 -16.52 -26.62
CA ARG A 290 -11.83 -16.89 -28.04
C ARG A 290 -10.48 -17.51 -28.37
N ALA A 291 -9.39 -16.87 -27.94
CA ALA A 291 -8.03 -17.34 -28.19
C ALA A 291 -7.75 -18.70 -27.54
N SER A 292 -8.26 -18.95 -26.33
CA SER A 292 -8.09 -20.21 -25.62
C SER A 292 -8.85 -21.37 -26.26
N ARG A 293 -10.00 -21.09 -26.90
CA ARG A 293 -10.85 -22.12 -27.54
C ARG A 293 -10.53 -22.35 -29.02
N ARG A 294 -9.99 -21.36 -29.72
CA ARG A 294 -9.69 -21.45 -31.16
C ARG A 294 -8.43 -22.28 -31.39
N GLU A 295 -8.61 -23.50 -31.88
CA GLU A 295 -7.49 -24.33 -32.34
C GLU A 295 -6.93 -23.84 -33.68
N ILE A 296 -5.60 -23.81 -33.80
CA ILE A 296 -4.90 -23.49 -35.05
C ILE A 296 -4.85 -24.72 -35.96
N GLY A 297 -4.80 -25.93 -35.40
CA GLY A 297 -4.76 -27.18 -36.16
C GLY A 297 -4.99 -28.41 -35.27
N GLY A 298 -5.46 -29.49 -35.88
CA GLY A 298 -5.79 -30.73 -35.16
C GLY A 298 -4.57 -31.46 -34.58
N THR A 299 -3.38 -31.29 -35.18
CA THR A 299 -2.13 -31.96 -34.79
C THR A 299 -0.99 -30.96 -34.65
N ARG A 300 0.10 -31.38 -33.99
CA ARG A 300 1.35 -30.59 -33.91
C ARG A 300 1.83 -30.14 -35.30
N ASP A 301 1.88 -31.05 -36.27
CA ASP A 301 2.37 -30.72 -37.62
C ASP A 301 1.47 -29.73 -38.35
N ALA A 302 0.15 -29.83 -38.15
CA ALA A 302 -0.82 -28.88 -38.70
C ALA A 302 -0.62 -27.48 -38.09
N VAL A 303 -0.41 -27.41 -36.76
CA VAL A 303 -0.13 -26.14 -36.06
C VAL A 303 1.18 -25.54 -36.55
N VAL A 304 2.26 -26.31 -36.61
CA VAL A 304 3.57 -25.84 -37.08
C VAL A 304 3.48 -25.32 -38.52
N SER A 305 2.77 -26.03 -39.40
CA SER A 305 2.57 -25.61 -40.79
C SER A 305 1.78 -24.32 -40.89
N ALA A 306 0.72 -24.16 -40.10
CA ALA A 306 -0.08 -22.95 -40.03
C ALA A 306 0.72 -21.74 -39.50
N LEU A 307 1.55 -21.94 -38.47
CA LEU A 307 2.43 -20.89 -37.96
C LEU A 307 3.47 -20.46 -39.01
N VAL A 308 4.01 -21.39 -39.79
CA VAL A 308 4.94 -21.04 -40.90
C VAL A 308 4.26 -20.16 -41.95
N GLN A 309 2.97 -20.39 -42.23
CA GLN A 309 2.19 -19.49 -43.09
C GLN A 309 1.93 -18.11 -42.47
N GLN A 310 2.11 -17.98 -41.14
CA GLN A 310 1.99 -16.75 -40.37
C GLN A 310 3.36 -16.15 -40.01
N TRP A 311 4.34 -16.30 -40.91
CA TRP A 311 5.67 -15.68 -40.84
C TRP A 311 6.63 -16.22 -39.77
N PHE A 312 6.28 -17.33 -39.10
CA PHE A 312 7.23 -18.05 -38.25
C PHE A 312 8.21 -18.86 -39.12
N THR A 313 9.47 -18.96 -38.70
CA THR A 313 10.33 -20.04 -39.20
C THR A 313 9.82 -21.38 -38.67
N ARG A 314 10.07 -22.47 -39.42
CA ARG A 314 9.68 -23.82 -38.99
C ARG A 314 10.26 -24.19 -37.62
N ARG A 315 11.48 -23.74 -37.33
CA ARG A 315 12.13 -23.94 -36.03
C ARG A 315 11.40 -23.18 -34.93
N GLN A 316 11.15 -21.87 -35.11
CA GLN A 316 10.41 -21.09 -34.13
C GLN A 316 9.02 -21.68 -33.84
N ALA A 317 8.30 -22.12 -34.87
CA ALA A 317 6.99 -22.74 -34.72
C ALA A 317 7.06 -24.06 -33.92
N ALA A 318 8.03 -24.92 -34.23
CA ALA A 318 8.21 -26.20 -33.53
C ALA A 318 8.67 -26.02 -32.07
N ASP A 319 9.57 -25.07 -31.83
CA ASP A 319 10.11 -24.75 -30.50
C ASP A 319 9.01 -24.10 -29.64
N ALA A 320 8.24 -23.15 -30.18
CA ALA A 320 7.11 -22.53 -29.48
C ALA A 320 6.05 -23.56 -29.09
N TYR A 321 5.67 -24.48 -29.99
CA TYR A 321 4.74 -25.57 -29.66
C TYR A 321 5.29 -26.45 -28.54
N THR A 322 6.57 -26.84 -28.63
CA THR A 322 7.22 -27.68 -27.63
C THR A 322 7.26 -27.00 -26.26
N LEU A 323 7.51 -25.69 -26.23
CA LEU A 323 7.50 -24.90 -25.00
C LEU A 323 6.10 -24.76 -24.41
N ALA A 324 5.08 -24.55 -25.24
CA ALA A 324 3.68 -24.56 -24.81
C ALA A 324 3.30 -25.91 -24.20
N GLU A 325 3.58 -27.01 -24.89
CA GLU A 325 3.27 -28.37 -24.42
C GLU A 325 3.98 -28.72 -23.11
N ARG A 326 5.25 -28.33 -22.96
CA ARG A 326 6.07 -28.68 -21.79
C ARG A 326 5.76 -27.85 -20.55
N HIS A 327 5.52 -26.55 -20.73
CA HIS A 327 5.46 -25.60 -19.61
C HIS A 327 4.06 -25.07 -19.32
N GLU A 328 3.16 -25.13 -20.30
CA GLU A 328 1.80 -24.62 -20.18
C GLU A 328 0.84 -25.83 -20.14
N THR A 329 1.14 -26.81 -19.29
CA THR A 329 0.48 -28.14 -19.23
C THR A 329 -1.03 -28.09 -18.97
N GLN A 330 -1.53 -26.93 -18.55
CA GLN A 330 -2.94 -26.69 -18.25
C GLN A 330 -3.64 -25.92 -19.38
N THR A 331 -2.93 -25.57 -20.45
CA THR A 331 -3.47 -24.92 -21.66
C THR A 331 -3.37 -25.88 -22.85
N ASN A 332 -4.33 -25.84 -23.78
CA ASN A 332 -4.23 -26.61 -25.02
C ASN A 332 -3.10 -26.02 -25.90
N PRO A 333 -1.97 -26.71 -26.14
CA PRO A 333 -0.87 -26.20 -26.95
C PRO A 333 -1.22 -26.12 -28.44
N ARG A 334 -2.45 -26.49 -28.85
CA ARG A 334 -2.97 -26.31 -30.20
C ARG A 334 -3.86 -25.08 -30.35
N SER A 335 -4.22 -24.41 -29.25
CA SER A 335 -5.03 -23.19 -29.29
C SER A 335 -4.18 -21.94 -29.53
N VAL A 336 -4.81 -20.87 -30.03
CA VAL A 336 -4.12 -19.58 -30.21
C VAL A 336 -3.47 -19.12 -28.91
N TRP A 337 -4.18 -19.20 -27.79
CA TRP A 337 -3.62 -18.81 -26.49
C TRP A 337 -2.43 -19.69 -26.07
N GLY A 338 -2.54 -21.02 -26.23
CA GLY A 338 -1.43 -21.93 -25.91
C GLY A 338 -0.18 -21.61 -26.71
N LEU A 339 -0.33 -21.28 -28.00
CA LEU A 339 0.80 -20.89 -28.84
C LEU A 339 1.37 -19.53 -28.45
N VAL A 340 0.53 -18.55 -28.11
CA VAL A 340 1.00 -17.24 -27.62
C VAL A 340 1.89 -17.42 -26.38
N GLN A 341 1.51 -18.30 -25.45
CA GLN A 341 2.36 -18.62 -24.29
C GLN A 341 3.68 -19.28 -24.69
N GLY A 342 3.63 -20.26 -25.60
CA GLY A 342 4.82 -20.92 -26.14
C GLY A 342 5.79 -19.96 -26.83
N VAL A 343 5.28 -19.05 -27.66
CA VAL A 343 6.08 -18.02 -28.35
C VAL A 343 6.65 -17.00 -27.36
N THR A 344 5.88 -16.58 -26.37
CA THR A 344 6.34 -15.66 -25.32
C THR A 344 7.48 -16.28 -24.52
N ARG A 345 7.38 -17.58 -24.20
CA ARG A 345 8.45 -18.33 -23.53
C ARG A 345 9.67 -18.50 -24.41
N LEU A 346 9.49 -18.71 -25.72
CA LEU A 346 10.60 -18.72 -26.69
C LEU A 346 11.30 -17.35 -26.74
N ALA A 347 10.54 -16.26 -26.70
CA ALA A 347 11.07 -14.90 -26.70
C ALA A 347 11.94 -14.60 -25.47
N GLN A 348 11.62 -15.17 -24.31
CA GLN A 348 12.43 -15.08 -23.09
C GLN A 348 13.78 -15.82 -23.19
N GLN A 349 13.92 -16.75 -24.13
CA GLN A 349 15.17 -17.49 -24.39
C GLN A 349 16.06 -16.81 -25.45
N ALA A 350 15.56 -15.75 -26.10
CA ALA A 350 16.33 -15.02 -27.10
C ALA A 350 17.51 -14.27 -26.46
N SER A 351 18.70 -14.41 -27.05
CA SER A 351 19.93 -13.77 -26.55
C SER A 351 19.98 -12.27 -26.82
N HIS A 352 19.19 -11.77 -27.77
CA HIS A 352 19.21 -10.39 -28.23
C HIS A 352 17.80 -9.78 -28.24
N GLN A 353 17.72 -8.47 -28.00
CA GLN A 353 16.46 -7.75 -27.80
C GLN A 353 15.62 -7.62 -29.09
N ASP A 354 16.27 -7.55 -30.24
CA ASP A 354 15.65 -7.55 -31.56
C ASP A 354 14.93 -8.87 -31.84
N ALA A 355 15.58 -10.02 -31.60
CA ALA A 355 14.98 -11.33 -31.77
C ALA A 355 13.78 -11.55 -30.82
N ARG A 356 13.88 -11.04 -29.59
CA ARG A 356 12.76 -11.03 -28.64
C ARG A 356 11.59 -10.19 -29.17
N TYR A 357 11.86 -8.97 -29.62
CA TYR A 357 10.85 -8.08 -30.16
C TYR A 357 10.10 -8.67 -31.36
N GLU A 358 10.81 -9.33 -32.28
CA GLU A 358 10.17 -9.99 -33.42
C GLU A 358 9.26 -11.16 -33.01
N LEU A 359 9.68 -11.97 -32.03
CA LEU A 359 8.83 -13.04 -31.49
C LEU A 359 7.59 -12.48 -30.76
N ASP A 360 7.75 -11.42 -29.98
CA ASP A 360 6.64 -10.74 -29.30
C ASP A 360 5.64 -10.15 -30.32
N ARG A 361 6.13 -9.61 -31.45
CA ARG A 361 5.28 -9.14 -32.57
C ARG A 361 4.49 -10.27 -33.22
N LEU A 362 5.12 -11.42 -33.45
CA LEU A 362 4.46 -12.60 -34.01
C LEU A 362 3.38 -13.12 -33.06
N ALA A 363 3.66 -13.21 -31.75
CA ALA A 363 2.68 -13.56 -30.74
C ALA A 363 1.49 -12.59 -30.72
N ALA A 364 1.75 -11.28 -30.78
CA ALA A 364 0.70 -10.26 -30.89
C ALA A 364 -0.11 -10.37 -32.21
N GLY A 365 0.51 -10.85 -33.29
CA GLY A 365 -0.17 -11.16 -34.55
C GLY A 365 -1.17 -12.32 -34.40
N LEU A 366 -0.75 -13.41 -33.74
CA LEU A 366 -1.63 -14.55 -33.45
C LEU A 366 -2.85 -14.13 -32.60
N LEU A 367 -2.62 -13.35 -31.56
CA LEU A 367 -3.68 -12.87 -30.67
C LEU A 367 -4.68 -11.96 -31.42
N ARG A 368 -4.18 -11.06 -32.28
CA ARG A 368 -5.03 -10.19 -33.12
C ARG A 368 -5.84 -10.97 -34.15
N ALA A 369 -5.31 -12.04 -34.72
CA ALA A 369 -6.05 -12.88 -35.65
C ALA A 369 -7.20 -13.68 -34.97
N ALA A 370 -7.17 -13.77 -33.64
CA ALA A 370 -8.20 -14.42 -32.83
C ALA A 370 -9.22 -13.45 -32.19
N ALA A 371 -8.93 -12.14 -32.20
CA ALA A 371 -9.86 -11.07 -31.84
C ALA A 371 -11.02 -11.03 -32.83
#